data_AF-A0A8K0FYL1-F1
#
_entry.id   AF-A0A8K0FYL1-F1
#
_cell.length_a   1.000
_cell.length_b   1.000
_cell.length_c   1.000
_cell.angle_alpha   90.00
_cell.angle_beta   90.00
_cell.angle_gamma   90.00
#
_symmetry.space_group_name_H-M   'P 1'
#
loop_
_entity.id
_entity.type
_entity.pdbx_description
1 polymer ?
#
loop_
_entity_poly.entity_id
_entity_poly.type
_entity_poly.pdbx_seq_one_letter_code
_entity_poly.pdbx_strand_id
1 'polypeptide(L)' 'MPKVREGVKYEKQYTDENVLSALEAIENVMSQRKALETFNVPHQTLQFRKNSKFTNKTTLGPSTVLTSEEESILEE' A
#
# COMPACT_ATOMS: atom_id res chain seq x y z
N MET A 1 -9.11 -12.65 4.51
CA MET A 1 -9.14 -11.62 5.57
C MET A 1 -8.37 -12.14 6.78
N PRO A 2 -7.58 -11.31 7.50
CA PRO A 2 -6.88 -11.75 8.69
C PRO A 2 -7.88 -12.38 9.67
N LYS A 3 -7.51 -13.52 10.28
CA LYS A 3 -8.33 -14.18 11.30
C LYS A 3 -8.19 -13.40 12.60
N VAL A 4 -8.91 -12.29 12.71
CA VAL A 4 -8.94 -11.47 13.92
C VAL A 4 -9.98 -12.04 14.87
N ARG A 5 -9.68 -12.14 16.16
CA ARG A 5 -10.66 -12.51 17.19
C ARG A 5 -11.67 -11.38 17.35
N GLU A 6 -12.92 -11.70 17.65
CA GLU A 6 -13.95 -10.69 17.94
C GLU A 6 -13.45 -9.73 19.02
N GLY A 7 -13.56 -8.42 18.77
CA GLY A 7 -13.14 -7.36 19.69
C GLY A 7 -11.69 -6.88 19.57
N VAL A 8 -10.85 -7.51 18.74
CA VAL A 8 -9.47 -7.04 18.49
C VAL A 8 -9.41 -6.27 17.16
N LYS A 9 -8.77 -5.10 17.13
CA LYS A 9 -8.52 -4.37 15.89
C LYS A 9 -7.30 -4.97 15.17
N TYR A 10 -7.38 -5.10 13.86
CA TYR A 10 -6.23 -5.49 13.05
C TYR A 10 -5.28 -4.29 12.92
N GLU A 11 -4.07 -4.44 13.45
CA GLU A 11 -3.01 -3.44 13.27
C GLU A 11 -1.98 -3.93 12.28
N LYS A 12 -1.70 -3.08 11.28
CA LYS A 12 -0.67 -3.33 10.27
C LYS A 12 0.69 -3.26 10.95
N GLN A 13 1.45 -4.34 10.84
CA GLN A 13 2.76 -4.50 11.50
C GLN A 13 3.91 -3.73 10.83
N TYR A 14 3.63 -3.02 9.72
CA TYR A 14 4.63 -2.34 8.92
C TYR A 14 4.11 -1.00 8.41
N THR A 15 4.98 0.00 8.40
CA THR A 15 4.72 1.31 7.82
C THR A 15 5.11 1.33 6.35
N ASP A 16 4.74 2.39 5.64
CA ASP A 16 5.13 2.54 4.24
C ASP A 16 6.63 2.89 4.10
N GLU A 17 7.22 3.55 5.10
CA GLU A 17 8.67 3.78 5.21
C GLU A 17 9.47 2.47 5.27
N ASN A 18 8.97 1.47 6.01
CA ASN A 18 9.59 0.14 6.07
C ASN A 18 9.58 -0.54 4.70
N VAL A 19 8.52 -0.33 3.90
CA VAL A 19 8.41 -0.88 2.54
C VAL A 19 9.42 -0.21 1.62
N LEU A 20 9.54 1.11 1.68
CA LEU A 20 10.50 1.86 0.86
C LEU A 20 11.94 1.44 1.19
N SER A 21 12.29 1.41 2.47
CA SER A 21 13.61 0.99 2.94
C SER A 21 13.94 -0.44 2.51
N ALA A 22 12.96 -1.35 2.55
CA ALA A 22 13.14 -2.73 2.08
C ALA A 22 13.35 -2.82 0.57
N LEU A 23 12.68 -1.99 -0.23
CA LEU A 23 12.87 -1.94 -1.69
C LEU A 23 14.26 -1.40 -2.04
N GLU A 24 14.69 -0.31 -1.40
CA GLU A 24 16.03 0.25 -1.56
C GLU A 24 17.11 -0.75 -1.17
N ALA A 25 16.93 -1.49 -0.07
CA ALA A 25 17.87 -2.54 0.31
C ALA A 25 17.97 -3.65 -0.74
N ILE A 26 16.85 -4.05 -1.35
CA ILE A 26 16.82 -5.05 -2.43
C ILE A 26 17.55 -4.55 -3.67
N GLU A 27 17.41 -3.28 -4.02
CA GLU A 27 18.16 -2.65 -5.11
C GLU A 27 19.67 -2.61 -4.81
N ASN A 28 20.03 -2.38 -3.55
CA ASN A 28 21.40 -2.41 -3.03
C ASN A 28 21.95 -3.84 -2.78
N VAL A 29 21.51 -4.84 -3.56
CA VAL A 29 22.01 -6.23 -3.54
C VAL A 29 21.55 -7.07 -2.33
N MET A 30 20.65 -6.58 -1.48
CA MET A 30 20.08 -7.41 -0.41
C MET A 30 19.10 -8.45 -0.98
N SER A 31 19.22 -9.71 -0.53
CA SER A 31 18.23 -10.73 -0.89
C SER A 31 16.84 -10.39 -0.36
N GLN A 32 15.78 -10.70 -1.12
CA GLN A 32 14.39 -10.45 -0.71
C GLN A 32 14.07 -11.07 0.66
N ARG A 33 14.55 -12.29 0.92
CA ARG A 33 14.34 -12.96 2.21
C ARG A 33 14.92 -12.17 3.38
N LYS A 34 16.14 -11.66 3.22
CA LYS A 34 16.81 -10.85 4.25
C LYS A 34 16.09 -9.53 4.47
N ALA A 35 15.64 -8.86 3.41
CA ALA A 35 14.88 -7.61 3.52
C ALA A 35 13.54 -7.79 4.27
N LEU A 36 12.87 -8.93 4.09
CA LEU A 36 11.63 -9.24 4.81
C LEU A 36 11.85 -9.38 6.32
N GLU A 37 12.91 -10.10 6.70
CA GLU A 37 13.28 -10.32 8.09
C GLU A 37 13.76 -9.01 8.76
N THR A 38 14.50 -8.15 8.05
CA THR A 38 15.04 -6.91 8.61
C THR A 38 13.99 -5.80 8.79
N PHE A 39 13.08 -5.65 7.82
CA PHE A 39 12.10 -4.55 7.82
C PHE A 39 10.69 -4.98 8.29
N ASN A 40 10.54 -6.26 8.68
CA ASN A 40 9.28 -6.85 9.12
C ASN A 40 8.11 -6.63 8.14
N VAL A 41 8.41 -6.63 6.83
CA VAL A 41 7.41 -6.47 5.77
C VAL A 41 6.98 -7.86 5.28
N PRO A 42 5.70 -8.11 4.97
CA PRO A 42 5.27 -9.37 4.37
C PRO A 42 5.80 -9.59 2.95
N HIS A 43 6.07 -10.86 2.60
CA HIS A 43 6.56 -11.24 1.27
C HIS A 43 5.66 -10.75 0.13
N GLN A 44 4.35 -10.95 0.30
CA GLN A 44 3.36 -10.55 -0.69
C GLN A 44 3.39 -9.04 -0.96
N THR A 45 3.61 -8.22 0.08
CA THR A 45 3.69 -6.77 -0.04
C THR A 45 4.91 -6.35 -0.87
N LEU A 46 6.10 -6.89 -0.58
CA LEU A 46 7.30 -6.56 -1.37
C LEU A 46 7.18 -7.06 -2.81
N GLN A 47 6.65 -8.26 -3.02
CA GLN A 47 6.44 -8.81 -4.36
C GLN A 47 5.47 -7.95 -5.19
N PHE A 48 4.39 -7.48 -4.57
CA PHE A 48 3.43 -6.60 -5.22
C PHE A 48 4.05 -5.25 -5.57
N ARG A 49 4.74 -4.62 -4.62
CA ARG A 49 5.35 -3.28 -4.79
C ARG A 49 6.52 -3.28 -5.78
N LYS A 50 7.29 -4.37 -5.84
CA LYS A 50 8.38 -4.54 -6.83
C LYS A 50 7.86 -4.68 -8.27
N ASN A 51 6.64 -5.15 -8.46
CA ASN A 51 6.12 -5.43 -9.78
C ASN A 51 5.65 -4.15 -10.50
N SER A 52 6.38 -3.76 -11.54
CA SER A 52 6.10 -2.57 -12.37
C SER A 52 4.71 -2.55 -12.99
N LYS A 53 4.03 -3.70 -13.10
CA LYS A 53 2.65 -3.78 -13.59
C LYS A 53 1.63 -3.12 -12.66
N PHE A 54 1.97 -2.85 -11.40
CA PHE A 54 1.03 -2.35 -10.39
C PHE A 54 1.25 -0.89 -9.97
N THR A 55 2.29 -0.22 -10.49
CA THR A 55 2.60 1.17 -10.11
C THR A 55 1.54 2.18 -10.59
N ASN A 56 0.82 1.88 -11.68
CA ASN A 56 -0.14 2.81 -12.32
C ASN A 56 -1.56 2.24 -12.45
N LYS A 57 -1.91 1.18 -11.71
CA LYS A 57 -3.18 0.43 -11.89
C LYS A 57 -4.24 0.69 -10.83
N THR A 58 -4.30 1.89 -10.27
CA THR A 58 -5.52 2.35 -9.61
C THR A 58 -6.49 2.82 -10.69
N THR A 59 -7.39 1.95 -11.14
CA THR A 59 -8.57 2.40 -11.88
C THR A 59 -9.40 3.23 -10.92
N LEU A 60 -9.43 4.54 -11.14
CA LEU A 60 -10.38 5.42 -10.48
C LEU A 60 -11.80 4.94 -10.82
N GLY A 61 -12.74 5.17 -9.91
CA GLY A 61 -14.15 4.91 -10.18
C GLY A 61 -14.65 5.73 -11.36
N PRO A 62 -15.92 5.52 -11.77
CA PRO A 62 -16.56 6.41 -12.72
C PRO A 62 -16.46 7.87 -12.22
N SER A 63 -16.33 8.80 -13.17
CA SER A 63 -16.33 10.23 -12.84
C SER A 63 -17.62 10.61 -12.12
N THR A 64 -17.52 11.53 -11.18
CA THR A 64 -18.69 12.15 -10.54
C THR A 64 -19.54 12.87 -11.59
N VAL A 65 -20.85 12.98 -11.32
CA VAL A 65 -21.78 13.70 -12.20
C VAL A 65 -21.54 15.20 -12.10
N LEU A 66 -21.29 15.69 -10.88
CA LEU A 66 -21.00 17.09 -10.62
C LEU A 66 -19.50 17.34 -10.67
N THR A 67 -19.16 18.52 -11.18
CA THR A 67 -17.83 19.11 -11.04
C THR A 67 -17.63 19.64 -9.62
N SER A 68 -16.38 19.81 -9.21
CA SER A 68 -16.04 20.36 -7.88
C SER A 68 -16.62 21.75 -7.64
N GLU A 69 -16.78 22.54 -8.70
CA GLU A 69 -17.40 23.87 -8.64
C GLU A 69 -18.90 23.77 -8.34
N GLU A 70 -19.62 22.88 -9.05
CA GLU A 70 -21.06 22.67 -8.84
C GLU A 70 -21.39 22.11 -7.46
N GLU A 71 -20.53 21.24 -6.91
CA GLU A 71 -20.68 20.74 -5.54
C GLU A 71 -20.58 21.87 -4.51
N SER A 72 -19.61 22.78 -4.67
CA SER A 72 -19.43 23.91 -3.74
C SER A 72 -20.61 24.88 -3.71
N ILE A 73 -21.28 25.07 -4.84
CA ILE A 73 -22.46 25.95 -4.96
C ILE A 73 -23.68 25.38 -4.22
N LEU A 74 -23.75 24.05 -4.05
CA LEU A 74 -24.87 23.39 -3.37
C LEU A 74 -24.69 23.28 -1.85
N GLU A 75 -23.47 23.51 -1.34
CA GLU A 75 -23.16 23.50 0.09
C GLU A 75 -23.42 24.85 0.78
N GLU A 76 -23.54 25.94 0.02
CA GLU A 76 -23.91 27.30 0.48
C GLU A 76 -25.42 27.54 0.49
#